data_AF-A0A377Z389-F1
#
_entry.id   AF-A0A377Z389-F1
#
_cell.length_a   1.000
_cell.length_b   1.000
_cell.length_c   1.000
_cell.angle_alpha   90.00
_cell.angle_beta   90.00
_cell.angle_gamma   90.00
#
_symmetry.space_group_name_H-M   'P 1'
#
loop_
_entity.id
_entity.type
_entity.pdbx_description
1 polymer ?
#
loop_
_entity_poly.entity_id
_entity_poly.type
_entity_poly.pdbx_seq_one_letter_code
_entity_poly.pdbx_strand_id
1 'polypeptide(L)'
;MRMPAGVKVIMSNHDFHKTPAQEDIIYRLRRMQDLGADLPKIAVMPQSPQDVLTLLAATLTMKEKYATRPLITMSMANPWR
;
A
#
# COMPACT_ATOMS: atom_id res chain seq x y z
N MET A 1 -6.01 -1.70 17.35
CA MET A 1 -5.66 -0.53 18.19
C MET A 1 -6.72 0.55 17.95
N ARG A 2 -7.37 1.10 18.97
CA ARG A 2 -8.32 2.21 18.80
C ARG A 2 -7.74 3.42 19.54
N MET A 3 -7.38 4.46 18.81
CA MET A 3 -6.75 5.64 19.40
C MET A 3 -7.75 6.39 20.29
N PRO A 4 -7.30 6.96 21.43
CA PRO A 4 -8.11 7.90 22.18
C PRO A 4 -8.57 9.08 21.31
N ALA A 5 -9.74 9.67 21.64
CA ALA A 5 -10.28 10.88 21.02
C ALA A 5 -10.73 10.82 19.54
N GLY A 6 -10.96 9.63 18.96
CA GLY A 6 -11.58 9.52 17.63
C GLY A 6 -10.66 9.91 16.46
N VAL A 7 -9.35 10.09 16.72
CA VAL A 7 -8.35 10.38 15.69
C VAL A 7 -8.18 9.19 14.76
N LYS A 8 -8.14 9.47 13.45
CA LYS A 8 -7.93 8.48 12.39
C LYS A 8 -6.46 8.26 12.12
N VAL A 9 -6.05 7.01 11.91
CA VAL A 9 -4.65 6.62 11.72
C VAL A 9 -4.37 6.22 10.29
N ILE A 10 -3.42 6.90 9.66
CA ILE A 10 -2.74 6.43 8.45
C ILE A 10 -1.55 5.58 8.89
N MET A 11 -1.61 4.28 8.65
CA MET A 11 -0.45 3.40 8.86
C MET A 11 0.28 3.25 7.53
N SER A 12 1.57 3.55 7.51
CA SER A 12 2.32 3.64 6.26
C SER A 12 3.55 2.73 6.23
N ASN A 13 3.84 2.18 5.05
CA ASN A 13 5.09 1.50 4.72
C ASN A 13 5.71 2.16 3.48
N HIS A 14 7.03 2.27 3.47
CA HIS A 14 7.77 2.87 2.37
C HIS A 14 8.93 1.95 2.00
N ASP A 15 9.11 1.69 0.71
CA ASP A 15 10.30 1.05 0.14
C ASP A 15 10.91 2.01 -0.89
N PHE A 16 12.04 2.62 -0.52
CA PHE A 16 12.73 3.59 -1.36
C PHE A 16 13.69 2.95 -2.37
N HIS A 17 13.83 1.63 -2.35
CA HIS A 17 14.81 0.93 -3.18
C HIS A 17 14.16 0.10 -4.29
N LYS A 18 12.97 -0.45 -4.03
CA LYS A 18 12.29 -1.34 -4.99
C LYS A 18 10.77 -1.34 -4.83
N THR A 19 10.12 -1.94 -5.82
CA THR A 19 8.74 -2.43 -5.73
C THR A 19 8.78 -3.90 -5.28
N PRO A 20 8.23 -4.25 -4.10
CA PRO A 20 8.09 -5.63 -3.69
C PRO A 20 7.15 -6.42 -4.61
N ALA A 21 7.15 -7.75 -4.49
CA ALA A 21 6.18 -8.58 -5.19
C ALA A 21 4.73 -8.17 -4.85
N GLN A 22 3.80 -8.42 -5.77
CA GLN A 22 2.40 -8.06 -5.61
C GLN A 22 1.81 -8.62 -4.30
N GLU A 23 2.14 -9.87 -3.98
CA GLU A 23 1.69 -10.59 -2.79
C GLU A 23 2.23 -9.95 -1.50
N ASP A 24 3.46 -9.45 -1.51
CA ASP A 24 4.06 -8.76 -0.37
C ASP A 24 3.39 -7.41 -0.12
N ILE A 25 3.08 -6.66 -1.19
CA ILE A 25 2.33 -5.40 -1.09
C ILE A 25 0.95 -5.66 -0.48
N ILE A 26 0.23 -6.67 -0.97
CA ILE A 26 -1.08 -7.09 -0.46
C ILE A 26 -0.96 -7.51 1.02
N TYR A 27 0.02 -8.34 1.37
CA TYR A 27 0.25 -8.79 2.74
C TYR A 27 0.46 -7.62 3.69
N ARG A 28 1.32 -6.67 3.34
CA ARG A 28 1.62 -5.48 4.17
C ARG A 28 0.37 -4.63 4.37
N LEU A 29 -0.41 -4.38 3.33
CA LEU A 29 -1.65 -3.60 3.42
C LEU A 29 -2.71 -4.31 4.28
N ARG A 30 -2.87 -5.63 4.13
CA ARG A 30 -3.75 -6.44 5.00
C ARG A 30 -3.30 -6.38 6.45
N ARG A 31 -1.99 -6.50 6.69
CA ARG A 31 -1.42 -6.42 8.03
C ARG A 31 -1.70 -5.07 8.70
N MET A 32 -1.66 -3.96 7.95
CA MET A 32 -2.07 -2.65 8.46
C MET A 32 -3.56 -2.63 8.87
N GLN A 33 -4.45 -3.27 8.10
CA GLN A 33 -5.85 -3.41 8.49
C GLN A 33 -6.02 -4.16 9.80
N ASP A 34 -5.32 -5.29 9.95
CA ASP A 34 -5.36 -6.17 11.13
C ASP A 34 -4.84 -5.46 12.38
N LEU A 35 -3.84 -4.58 12.22
CA LEU A 35 -3.31 -3.75 13.31
C LEU A 35 -4.25 -2.58 13.67
N GLY A 36 -5.25 -2.30 12.84
CA GLY A 36 -6.29 -1.29 13.09
C GLY A 36 -6.06 0.06 12.43
N ALA A 37 -5.29 0.13 11.34
CA ALA A 37 -5.13 1.37 10.57
C ALA A 37 -6.46 1.80 9.95
N ASP A 38 -6.91 3.04 10.11
CA ASP A 38 -8.10 3.53 9.40
C ASP A 38 -7.83 3.66 7.88
N LEU A 39 -6.58 3.97 7.52
CA LEU A 39 -6.15 4.18 6.14
C LEU A 39 -4.77 3.54 5.90
N PRO A 40 -4.70 2.28 5.43
CA PRO A 40 -3.46 1.65 5.01
C PRO A 40 -2.81 2.42 3.86
N LYS A 41 -1.49 2.67 3.96
CA LYS A 41 -0.72 3.38 2.94
C LYS A 41 0.56 2.61 2.59
N ILE A 42 0.86 2.49 1.31
CA ILE A 42 2.17 2.02 0.85
C ILE A 42 2.71 2.88 -0.30
N ALA A 43 4.01 3.18 -0.26
CA ALA A 43 4.73 3.89 -1.30
C ALA A 43 6.01 3.12 -1.66
N VAL A 44 6.21 2.81 -2.94
CA VAL A 44 7.31 1.95 -3.40
C VAL A 44 8.07 2.58 -4.56
N MET A 45 9.34 2.20 -4.74
CA MET A 45 10.22 2.75 -5.77
C MET A 45 10.26 1.82 -6.99
N PRO A 46 9.66 2.18 -8.13
CA PRO A 46 9.76 1.37 -9.34
C PRO A 46 11.20 1.35 -9.88
N GLN A 47 11.66 0.19 -10.36
CA GLN A 47 12.91 0.01 -11.12
C GLN A 47 12.63 -0.24 -12.61
N SER A 48 11.36 -0.41 -12.96
CA SER A 48 10.86 -0.64 -14.32
C SER A 48 9.41 -0.19 -14.48
N PRO A 49 8.90 -0.01 -15.72
CA PRO A 49 7.47 0.19 -15.96
C PRO A 49 6.60 -0.97 -15.46
N GLN A 50 7.13 -2.20 -15.46
CA GLN A 50 6.47 -3.39 -14.92
C GLN A 50 6.21 -3.23 -13.43
N ASP A 51 7.10 -2.60 -12.67
CA ASP A 51 6.87 -2.34 -11.25
C ASP A 51 5.69 -1.39 -10.99
N VAL A 52 5.46 -0.42 -11.87
CA VAL A 52 4.28 0.44 -11.80
C VAL A 52 3.01 -0.39 -11.96
N LEU A 53 3.01 -1.32 -12.92
CA LEU A 53 1.89 -2.24 -13.13
C LEU A 53 1.71 -3.19 -11.94
N THR A 54 2.80 -3.70 -11.35
CA THR A 54 2.77 -4.52 -10.14
C THR A 54 2.07 -3.79 -8.98
N LEU A 55 2.41 -2.51 -8.76
CA LEU A 55 1.75 -1.69 -7.72
C LEU A 55 0.25 -1.51 -8.03
N LEU A 56 -0.12 -1.19 -9.27
CA LEU A 56 -1.52 -1.03 -9.67
C LEU A 56 -2.32 -2.34 -9.55
N ALA A 57 -1.72 -3.48 -9.91
CA ALA A 57 -2.32 -4.80 -9.78
C ALA A 57 -2.55 -5.17 -8.30
N ALA A 58 -1.58 -4.88 -7.43
CA ALA A 58 -1.73 -5.04 -5.98
C ALA A 58 -2.85 -4.14 -5.42
N THR A 59 -2.94 -2.90 -5.90
CA THR A 59 -3.97 -1.93 -5.49
C THR A 59 -5.36 -2.41 -5.87
N LEU A 60 -5.55 -2.86 -7.10
CA LEU A 60 -6.81 -3.41 -7.59
C LEU A 60 -7.21 -4.65 -6.81
N THR A 61 -6.27 -5.59 -6.63
CA THR A 61 -6.52 -6.83 -5.88
C THR A 61 -6.92 -6.53 -4.43
N MET A 62 -6.24 -5.59 -3.77
CA MET A 62 -6.63 -5.15 -2.43
C MET A 62 -8.05 -4.60 -2.42
N LYS A 63 -8.37 -3.68 -3.34
CA LYS A 63 -9.70 -3.06 -3.44
C LYS A 63 -10.81 -4.09 -3.63
N GLU A 64 -10.62 -5.05 -4.53
CA GLU A 64 -11.68 -6.01 -4.91
C GLU A 64 -11.86 -7.15 -3.91
N LYS A 65 -10.77 -7.60 -3.25
CA LYS A 65 -10.79 -8.86 -2.49
C LYS A 65 -10.63 -8.68 -0.97
N TYR A 66 -9.94 -7.64 -0.50
CA TYR A 66 -9.44 -7.60 0.87
C TYR A 66 -9.72 -6.30 1.63
N ALA A 67 -9.94 -5.18 0.92
CA ALA A 67 -10.08 -3.87 1.52
C ALA A 67 -11.41 -3.77 2.29
N THR A 68 -11.33 -3.50 3.57
CA THR A 68 -12.50 -3.22 4.44
C THR A 68 -12.63 -1.72 4.74
N ARG A 69 -11.72 -0.91 4.21
CA ARG A 69 -11.57 0.53 4.40
C ARG A 69 -10.78 1.11 3.22
N PRO A 70 -10.79 2.44 3.01
CA PRO A 70 -10.01 3.05 1.94
C PRO A 70 -8.51 2.82 2.14
N LEU A 71 -7.75 2.82 1.04
CA LEU A 71 -6.29 2.63 1.05
C LEU A 71 -5.61 3.65 0.12
N ILE A 72 -4.34 3.93 0.41
CA ILE A 72 -3.46 4.77 -0.41
C ILE A 72 -2.32 3.90 -0.94
N THR A 73 -2.12 3.89 -2.24
CA THR A 73 -0.94 3.27 -2.87
C THR A 73 -0.31 4.28 -3.82
N MET A 74 1.01 4.26 -3.92
CA MET A 74 1.70 5.06 -4.93
C MET A 74 2.97 4.37 -5.40
N SER A 75 3.18 4.39 -6.72
CA SER A 75 4.50 4.23 -7.30
C SER A 75 5.19 5.59 -7.26
N MET A 76 6.36 5.67 -6.62
CA MET A 76 7.15 6.89 -6.55
C MET A 76 7.89 7.14 -7.89
N ALA A 77 8.88 8.05 -7.86
CA ALA A 77 9.74 8.41 -8.99
C ALA A 77 9.02 8.79 -10.29
N ASN A 78 9.83 9.19 -11.28
CA ASN A 78 9.37 9.27 -12.66
C ASN A 78 9.79 7.96 -13.36
N PRO A 79 8.87 7.04 -13.67
CA PRO A 79 9.21 5.75 -14.28
C PRO A 79 9.67 5.85 -15.74
N TRP A 80 9.67 7.06 -16.31
CA TRP A 80 10.01 7.34 -17.71
C TRP A 80 11.29 8.16 -17.88
N ARG A 81 12.04 8.36 -16.79
CA ARG A 81 13.35 9.04 -16.78
C ARG A 81 14.45 8.06 -16.46
#